data_AF-A0A2E2LA98-F1
#
_entry.id   AF-A0A2E2LA98-F1
#
_cell.length_a   1.000
_cell.length_b   1.000
_cell.length_c   1.000
_cell.angle_alpha   90.00
_cell.angle_beta   90.00
_cell.angle_gamma   90.00
#
_symmetry.space_group_name_H-M   'P 1'
#
loop_
_entity.id
_entity.type
_entity.pdbx_description
1 polymer ?
#
loop_
_entity_poly.entity_id
_entity_poly.type
_entity_poly.pdbx_seq_one_letter_code
_entity_poly.pdbx_strand_id
1 'polypeptide(L)'
;MPRLTNRDYLTIRHFLTRLWDQDDGHSYAALPGYAQRELHDFYAPTVYMTDEDAVAHRMAMTKTFPSLPHSAGRAFEALRASLEDRPNLMIERHRAARTHTFKVAGKPRTIRLDTVSRPKIDEYYLTKALMQLVKEDVDGKLLKRARRIEARQERRRR
;
A
#
# COMPACT_ATOMS: atom_id res chain seq x y z
N MET A 1 23.43 -7.21 -3.77
CA MET A 1 23.21 -6.48 -2.50
C MET A 1 23.79 -7.30 -1.36
N PRO A 2 24.50 -6.69 -0.40
CA PRO A 2 24.89 -7.38 0.82
C PRO A 2 23.64 -7.98 1.49
N ARG A 3 23.78 -9.18 2.07
CA ARG A 3 22.68 -9.82 2.81
C ARG A 3 22.28 -8.92 3.97
N LEU A 4 21.03 -8.47 3.98
CA LEU A 4 20.47 -7.69 5.08
C LEU A 4 20.60 -8.50 6.38
N THR A 5 21.37 -8.00 7.34
CA THR A 5 21.50 -8.67 8.64
C THR A 5 20.22 -8.51 9.47
N ASN A 6 20.05 -9.31 10.53
CA ASN A 6 18.91 -9.12 11.44
C ASN A 6 18.93 -7.72 12.06
N ARG A 7 20.12 -7.19 12.38
CA ARG A 7 20.30 -5.84 12.91
C ARG A 7 19.83 -4.77 11.91
N ASP A 8 20.24 -4.90 10.65
CA ASP A 8 19.82 -3.94 9.61
C ASP A 8 18.31 -3.99 9.40
N TYR A 9 17.73 -5.20 9.38
CA TYR A 9 16.29 -5.38 9.27
C TYR A 9 15.52 -4.68 10.39
N LEU A 10 15.90 -4.90 11.66
CA LEU A 10 15.25 -4.26 12.81
C LEU A 10 15.41 -2.74 12.77
N THR A 11 16.61 -2.26 12.41
CA THR A 11 16.87 -0.82 12.26
C THR A 11 15.94 -0.18 11.23
N ILE A 12 15.82 -0.79 10.05
CA ILE A 12 14.91 -0.33 8.99
C ILE A 12 13.46 -0.42 9.46
N ARG A 13 13.06 -1.51 10.12
CA ARG A 13 11.71 -1.70 10.62
C ARG A 13 11.31 -0.61 11.61
N HIS A 14 12.13 -0.34 12.62
CA HIS A 14 11.84 0.71 13.61
C HIS A 14 11.80 2.09 12.97
N PHE A 15 12.66 2.36 11.99
CA PHE A 15 12.57 3.58 11.20
C PHE A 15 11.23 3.70 10.48
N LEU A 16 10.80 2.64 9.79
CA LEU A 16 9.53 2.59 9.07
C LEU A 16 8.32 2.73 9.99
N THR A 17 8.31 2.07 11.15
CA THR A 17 7.26 2.22 12.17
C THR A 17 7.16 3.67 12.65
N ARG A 18 8.28 4.28 13.04
CA ARG A 18 8.29 5.69 13.48
C ARG A 18 7.81 6.64 12.39
N LEU A 19 8.26 6.42 11.15
CA LEU A 19 7.84 7.22 10.01
C LEU A 19 6.34 7.09 9.73
N TRP A 20 5.80 5.89 9.88
CA TRP A 20 4.37 5.65 9.77
C TRP A 20 3.60 6.41 10.85
N ASP A 21 4.02 6.30 12.11
CA ASP A 21 3.31 6.89 13.24
C ASP A 21 3.35 8.43 13.26
N GLN A 22 4.42 9.05 12.74
CA GLN A 22 4.61 10.50 12.75
C GLN A 22 3.62 11.28 11.86
N ASP A 23 3.22 10.70 10.73
CA ASP A 23 2.43 11.39 9.71
C ASP A 23 1.30 10.49 9.17
N ASP A 24 0.85 9.54 10.00
CA ASP A 24 -0.20 8.56 9.67
C ASP A 24 0.00 7.90 8.29
N GLY A 25 1.26 7.57 8.00
CA GLY A 25 1.70 6.94 6.74
C GLY A 25 1.76 7.85 5.52
N HIS A 26 1.51 9.17 5.62
CA HIS A 26 1.49 10.06 4.46
C HIS A 26 2.83 10.10 3.69
N SER A 27 3.96 9.98 4.39
CA SER A 27 5.28 9.80 3.76
C SER A 27 5.35 8.62 2.79
N TYR A 28 4.55 7.57 2.99
CA TYR A 28 4.52 6.40 2.11
C TYR A 28 3.80 6.70 0.77
N ALA A 29 3.01 7.77 0.68
CA ALA A 29 2.31 8.15 -0.54
C ALA A 29 3.25 8.53 -1.70
N ALA A 30 4.52 8.83 -1.40
CA ALA A 30 5.57 9.01 -2.40
C ALA A 30 5.85 7.74 -3.21
N LEU A 31 5.52 6.57 -2.67
CA LEU A 31 5.68 5.28 -3.33
C LEU A 31 4.43 4.84 -4.11
N PRO A 32 4.58 4.05 -5.18
CA PRO A 32 3.46 3.34 -5.79
C PRO A 32 2.86 2.30 -4.86
N GLY A 33 1.56 2.04 -5.00
CA GLY A 33 0.81 1.16 -4.08
C GLY A 33 1.38 -0.25 -3.96
N TYR A 34 1.95 -0.81 -5.03
CA TYR A 34 2.63 -2.11 -4.96
C TYR A 34 3.88 -2.04 -4.06
N ALA A 35 4.67 -0.96 -4.12
CA ALA A 35 5.89 -0.80 -3.32
C ALA A 35 5.55 -0.52 -1.86
N GLN A 36 4.48 0.23 -1.60
CA GLN A 36 3.94 0.39 -0.25
C GLN A 36 3.54 -0.98 0.32
N ARG A 37 2.84 -1.79 -0.45
CA ARG A 37 2.44 -3.15 -0.06
C ARG A 37 3.66 -4.03 0.23
N GLU A 38 4.70 -3.99 -0.59
CA GLU A 38 5.93 -4.75 -0.35
C GLU A 38 6.60 -4.37 0.97
N LEU A 39 6.61 -3.07 1.33
CA LEU A 39 7.08 -2.62 2.66
C LEU A 39 6.20 -3.15 3.79
N HIS A 40 4.87 -3.09 3.62
CA HIS A 40 3.93 -3.59 4.63
C HIS A 40 4.04 -5.09 4.83
N ASP A 41 4.14 -5.87 3.75
CA ASP A 41 4.20 -7.32 3.81
C ASP A 41 5.54 -7.77 4.46
N PHE A 42 6.66 -7.13 4.11
CA PHE A 42 7.98 -7.56 4.59
C PHE A 42 8.39 -7.01 5.96
N TYR A 43 8.19 -5.72 6.21
CA TYR A 43 8.61 -5.07 7.47
C TYR A 43 7.49 -4.97 8.50
N ALA A 44 6.23 -5.12 8.08
CA ALA A 44 5.05 -5.01 8.93
C ALA A 44 5.11 -3.79 9.90
N PRO A 45 5.34 -2.57 9.39
CA PRO A 45 5.60 -1.40 10.25
C PRO A 45 4.38 -1.00 11.10
N THR A 46 3.18 -1.40 10.69
CA THR A 46 1.90 -1.12 11.36
C THR A 46 1.45 -2.21 12.32
N VAL A 47 2.24 -3.28 12.48
CA VAL A 47 1.93 -4.40 13.36
C VAL A 47 2.83 -4.30 14.57
N TYR A 48 2.24 -4.32 15.77
CA TYR A 48 3.02 -4.39 16.99
C TYR A 48 3.64 -5.79 17.11
N MET A 49 4.96 -5.87 17.07
CA MET A 49 5.74 -7.10 17.17
C MET A 49 6.96 -6.82 18.03
N THR A 50 7.36 -7.79 18.84
CA THR A 50 8.69 -7.77 19.48
C THR A 50 9.78 -7.95 18.42
N ASP A 51 11.04 -7.67 18.76
CA ASP A 51 12.14 -7.85 17.82
C ASP A 51 12.33 -9.33 17.43
N GLU A 52 12.09 -10.25 18.36
CA GLU A 52 12.11 -11.70 18.11
C GLU A 52 11.02 -12.09 17.11
N ASP A 53 9.79 -11.62 17.31
CA ASP A 53 8.67 -11.85 16.39
C ASP A 53 8.92 -11.23 15.01
N ALA A 54 9.53 -10.05 14.96
CA ALA A 54 9.86 -9.38 13.71
C ALA A 54 10.92 -10.16 12.90
N VAL A 55 11.92 -10.74 13.58
CA VAL A 55 12.90 -11.62 12.92
C VAL A 55 12.24 -12.91 12.43
N ALA A 56 11.35 -13.51 13.23
CA ALA A 56 10.58 -14.68 12.81
C ALA A 56 9.69 -14.37 11.59
N HIS A 57 9.01 -13.21 11.59
CA HIS A 57 8.22 -12.71 10.47
C HIS A 57 9.07 -12.55 9.20
N ARG A 58 10.26 -11.93 9.30
CA ARG A 58 11.22 -11.83 8.19
C ARG A 58 11.56 -13.20 7.62
N MET A 59 11.87 -14.17 8.47
CA MET A 59 12.23 -15.53 8.04
C MET A 59 11.04 -16.21 7.33
N ALA A 60 9.84 -16.10 7.89
CA ALA A 60 8.62 -16.64 7.30
C ALA A 60 8.31 -16.01 5.94
N MET A 61 8.36 -14.68 5.84
CA MET A 61 8.13 -13.95 4.59
C MET A 61 9.18 -14.26 3.53
N THR A 62 10.45 -14.37 3.91
CA THR A 62 11.54 -14.74 2.98
C THR A 62 11.36 -16.16 2.46
N LYS A 63 10.90 -17.08 3.31
CA LYS A 63 10.63 -18.47 2.91
C LYS A 63 9.45 -18.57 1.94
N THR A 64 8.36 -17.86 2.23
CA THR A 64 7.15 -17.89 1.40
C THR A 64 7.32 -17.11 0.10
N PHE A 65 8.02 -15.98 0.14
CA PHE A 65 8.22 -15.06 -0.97
C PHE A 65 9.70 -14.69 -1.12
N PRO A 66 10.52 -15.50 -1.80
CA PRO A 66 11.97 -15.28 -1.88
C PRO A 66 12.39 -13.95 -2.53
N SER A 67 11.54 -13.37 -3.38
CA SER A 67 11.79 -12.07 -4.04
C SER A 67 11.42 -10.86 -3.17
N LEU A 68 10.57 -11.04 -2.16
CA LEU A 68 10.01 -9.97 -1.34
C LEU A 68 11.08 -9.16 -0.57
N PRO A 69 12.13 -9.76 0.03
CA PRO A 69 13.19 -8.98 0.69
C PRO A 69 13.87 -7.99 -0.27
N HIS A 70 14.09 -8.41 -1.52
CA HIS A 70 14.73 -7.56 -2.52
C HIS A 70 13.81 -6.45 -3.01
N SER A 71 12.53 -6.74 -3.23
CA SER A 71 11.58 -5.72 -3.66
C SER A 71 11.26 -4.71 -2.55
N ALA A 72 11.04 -5.18 -1.32
CA ALA A 72 10.89 -4.32 -0.15
C ALA A 72 12.14 -3.47 0.12
N GLY A 73 13.36 -4.00 -0.10
CA GLY A 73 14.59 -3.24 -0.03
C GLY A 73 14.65 -2.09 -1.05
N ARG A 74 14.24 -2.33 -2.30
CA ARG A 74 14.15 -1.27 -3.32
C ARG A 74 13.08 -0.22 -2.97
N ALA A 75 11.94 -0.64 -2.44
CA ALA A 75 10.89 0.27 -1.98
C ALA A 75 11.37 1.14 -0.81
N PHE A 76 12.13 0.56 0.13
CA PHE A 76 12.74 1.31 1.23
C PHE A 76 13.74 2.36 0.73
N GLU A 77 14.62 1.98 -0.20
CA GLU A 77 15.58 2.93 -0.80
C GLU A 77 14.88 4.07 -1.56
N ALA A 78 13.78 3.78 -2.27
CA ALA A 78 12.99 4.80 -2.93
C ALA A 78 12.31 5.76 -1.93
N LEU A 79 11.79 5.23 -0.81
CA LEU A 79 11.21 6.04 0.25
C LEU A 79 12.26 6.94 0.90
N ARG A 80 13.41 6.36 1.25
CA ARG A 80 14.54 7.12 1.83
C ARG A 80 15.02 8.21 0.87
N ALA A 81 15.15 7.91 -0.41
CA ALA A 81 15.50 8.91 -1.42
C ALA A 81 14.46 10.05 -1.47
N SER A 82 13.16 9.75 -1.36
CA SER A 82 12.13 10.78 -1.32
C SER A 82 12.20 11.66 -0.06
N LEU A 83 12.59 11.12 1.09
CA LEU A 83 12.74 11.89 2.33
C LEU A 83 13.98 12.79 2.32
N GLU A 84 15.03 12.36 1.62
CA GLU A 84 16.29 13.08 1.47
C GLU A 84 16.34 13.96 0.20
N ASP A 85 15.20 14.09 -0.51
CA ASP A 85 15.06 14.78 -1.80
C ASP A 85 16.12 14.37 -2.85
N ARG A 86 16.50 13.09 -2.83
CA ARG A 86 17.42 12.49 -3.81
C ARG A 86 16.66 11.97 -5.03
N PRO A 87 17.26 12.06 -6.23
CA PRO A 87 16.62 11.57 -7.45
C PRO A 87 16.41 10.05 -7.38
N ASN A 88 15.20 9.61 -7.74
CA ASN A 88 14.86 8.20 -7.79
C ASN A 88 13.78 7.95 -8.86
N LEU A 89 14.11 7.08 -9.81
CA LEU A 89 13.26 6.78 -10.96
C LEU A 89 11.87 6.23 -10.57
N MET A 90 11.74 5.49 -9.48
CA MET A 90 10.44 4.98 -9.02
C MET A 90 9.54 6.12 -8.57
N ILE A 91 10.09 7.06 -7.79
CA ILE A 91 9.38 8.21 -7.26
C ILE A 91 9.00 9.17 -8.38
N GLU A 92 9.92 9.47 -9.29
CA GLU A 92 9.68 10.37 -10.42
C GLU A 92 8.59 9.85 -11.35
N ARG A 93 8.66 8.56 -11.73
CA ARG A 93 7.63 7.91 -12.56
C ARG A 93 6.26 7.93 -11.87
N HIS A 94 6.22 7.64 -10.58
CA HIS A 94 4.98 7.64 -9.80
C HIS A 94 4.38 9.05 -9.68
N ARG A 95 5.23 10.05 -9.40
CA ARG A 95 4.84 11.47 -9.34
C ARG A 95 4.26 11.93 -10.68
N ALA A 96 4.92 11.61 -11.79
CA ALA A 96 4.43 11.95 -13.12
C ALA A 96 3.07 11.28 -13.42
N ALA A 97 2.92 9.99 -13.10
CA ALA A 97 1.68 9.25 -13.32
C ALA A 97 0.47 9.78 -12.53
N ARG A 98 0.71 10.41 -11.37
CA ARG A 98 -0.34 10.94 -10.47
C ARG A 98 -0.63 12.42 -10.65
N THR A 99 0.16 13.10 -11.48
CA THR A 99 0.01 14.53 -11.74
C THR A 99 -0.85 14.72 -12.97
N HIS A 100 -2.04 15.27 -12.77
CA HIS A 100 -2.96 15.60 -13.86
C HIS A 100 -3.09 17.10 -13.99
N THR A 101 -2.77 17.61 -15.17
CA THR A 101 -2.95 19.03 -15.51
C THR A 101 -4.12 19.16 -16.47
N PHE A 102 -5.10 19.98 -16.13
CA PHE A 102 -6.29 20.25 -16.93
C PHE A 102 -6.61 21.75 -16.92
N LYS A 103 -7.42 22.22 -17.86
CA LYS A 103 -7.79 23.64 -17.94
C LYS A 103 -9.16 23.86 -17.27
N VAL A 104 -9.24 24.87 -16.41
CA VAL A 104 -10.50 25.35 -15.81
C VAL A 104 -10.60 26.85 -16.09
N ALA A 105 -11.67 27.27 -16.79
CA ALA A 105 -11.86 28.67 -17.20
C ALA A 105 -10.62 29.27 -17.91
N GLY A 106 -10.00 28.49 -18.82
CA GLY A 106 -8.81 28.91 -19.58
C GLY A 106 -7.48 28.87 -18.82
N LYS A 107 -7.47 28.67 -17.49
CA LYS A 107 -6.26 28.60 -16.67
C LYS A 107 -5.85 27.13 -16.43
N PRO A 108 -4.56 26.77 -16.58
CA PRO A 108 -4.10 25.44 -16.21
C PRO A 108 -4.20 25.26 -14.69
N ARG A 109 -4.75 24.12 -14.29
CA ARG A 109 -4.82 23.66 -12.90
C ARG A 109 -4.14 22.29 -12.86
N THR A 110 -3.19 22.14 -11.95
CA THR A 110 -2.48 20.88 -11.72
C THR A 110 -2.98 20.29 -10.41
N ILE A 111 -3.50 19.07 -10.48
CA ILE A 111 -3.86 18.28 -9.31
C ILE A 111 -2.89 17.12 -9.21
N ARG A 112 -2.43 16.86 -7.99
CA ARG A 112 -1.72 15.65 -7.62
C ARG A 112 -2.59 14.88 -6.64
N LEU A 113 -2.86 13.62 -6.97
CA LEU A 113 -3.53 12.71 -6.05
C LEU A 113 -2.45 11.97 -5.28
N ASP A 114 -2.46 11.98 -3.95
CA ASP A 114 -1.59 11.17 -3.10
C ASP A 114 -2.43 10.09 -2.37
N THR A 115 -1.91 8.86 -2.28
CA THR A 115 -2.66 7.68 -1.79
C THR A 115 -1.74 6.83 -0.94
N VAL A 116 -2.23 6.45 0.23
CA VAL A 116 -1.57 5.57 1.19
C VAL A 116 -2.32 4.24 1.23
N SER A 117 -1.60 3.15 1.01
CA SER A 117 -2.12 1.78 1.10
C SER A 117 -2.02 1.31 2.55
N ARG A 118 -3.16 1.24 3.24
CA ARG A 118 -3.22 0.66 4.59
C ARG A 118 -3.39 -0.86 4.50
N PRO A 119 -2.58 -1.67 5.23
CA PRO A 119 -2.69 -3.12 5.19
C PRO A 119 -3.93 -3.65 5.93
N LYS A 120 -4.46 -2.89 6.90
CA LYS A 120 -5.76 -3.18 7.52
C LYS A 120 -6.85 -2.39 6.80
N ILE A 121 -7.97 -3.07 6.54
CA ILE A 121 -9.18 -2.44 6.02
C ILE A 121 -9.61 -1.41 7.05
N ASP A 122 -9.86 -0.18 6.59
CA ASP A 122 -10.56 0.79 7.41
C ASP A 122 -12.03 0.36 7.52
N GLU A 123 -12.35 -0.34 8.60
CA GLU A 123 -13.68 -0.89 8.85
C GLU A 123 -14.76 0.19 8.86
N TYR A 124 -14.42 1.40 9.30
CA TYR A 124 -15.35 2.53 9.33
C TYR A 124 -15.66 3.00 7.90
N TYR A 125 -14.64 3.28 7.08
CA TYR A 125 -14.87 3.71 5.70
C TYR A 125 -15.47 2.59 4.84
N LEU A 126 -15.12 1.33 5.09
CA LEU A 126 -15.75 0.19 4.42
C LEU A 126 -17.24 0.12 4.77
N THR A 127 -17.57 0.15 6.06
CA THR A 127 -18.97 0.17 6.52
C THR A 127 -19.73 1.35 5.92
N LYS A 128 -19.15 2.55 5.93
CA LYS A 128 -19.76 3.75 5.34
C LYS A 128 -20.03 3.56 3.84
N ALA A 129 -19.06 3.02 3.09
CA ALA A 129 -19.21 2.75 1.67
C ALA A 129 -20.29 1.69 1.40
N LEU A 130 -20.34 0.62 2.21
CA LEU A 130 -21.37 -0.41 2.12
C LEU A 130 -22.76 0.14 2.42
N MET A 131 -22.92 0.97 3.46
CA MET A 131 -24.20 1.59 3.77
C MET A 131 -24.64 2.58 2.68
N GLN A 132 -23.71 3.35 2.11
CA GLN A 132 -24.01 4.24 0.98
C GLN A 132 -24.49 3.44 -0.23
N LEU A 133 -23.81 2.33 -0.54
CA LEU A 133 -24.19 1.43 -1.62
C LEU A 133 -25.59 0.84 -1.42
N VAL A 134 -25.96 0.45 -0.18
CA VAL A 134 -27.31 -0.04 0.15
C VAL A 134 -28.36 1.05 -0.02
N LYS A 135 -28.06 2.29 0.39
CA LYS A 135 -28.96 3.44 0.20
C LYS A 135 -29.18 3.76 -1.28
N GLU A 136 -28.15 3.59 -2.11
CA GLU A 136 -28.20 3.84 -3.55
C GLU A 136 -28.83 2.67 -4.33
N ASP A 137 -28.83 1.43 -3.80
CA ASP A 137 -29.49 0.25 -4.41
C ASP A 137 -31.00 0.21 -4.17
N VAL A 138 -31.70 1.31 -4.43
CA VAL A 138 -33.16 1.43 -4.22
C VAL A 138 -33.94 0.38 -5.05
N ASP A 139 -33.37 -0.07 -6.17
CA ASP A 139 -34.01 -1.00 -7.11
C ASP A 139 -33.65 -2.48 -6.88
N GLY A 140 -32.79 -2.80 -5.89
CA GLY A 140 -32.28 -4.15 -5.65
C GLY A 140 -31.48 -4.74 -6.83
N LYS A 141 -30.94 -3.87 -7.70
CA LYS A 141 -30.22 -4.27 -8.92
C LYS A 141 -28.88 -4.88 -8.56
N LEU A 142 -28.22 -4.41 -7.51
CA LEU A 142 -26.94 -4.95 -7.06
C LEU A 142 -27.09 -6.36 -6.49
N LEU A 143 -28.13 -6.60 -5.68
CA LEU A 143 -28.46 -7.96 -5.18
C LEU A 143 -28.72 -8.96 -6.33
N LYS A 144 -29.48 -8.56 -7.35
CA LYS A 144 -29.72 -9.40 -8.54
C LYS A 144 -28.43 -9.68 -9.31
N ARG A 145 -27.51 -8.71 -9.39
CA ARG A 145 -26.23 -8.85 -10.08
C ARG A 145 -25.26 -9.75 -9.31
N ALA A 146 -25.22 -9.63 -7.98
CA ALA A 146 -24.42 -10.48 -7.09
C ALA A 146 -24.82 -11.95 -7.22
N ARG A 147 -26.12 -12.27 -7.13
CA ARG A 147 -26.63 -13.64 -7.32
C ARG A 147 -26.30 -14.23 -8.68
N ARG A 148 -26.32 -13.42 -9.75
CA ARG A 148 -25.89 -13.85 -11.09
C ARG A 148 -24.39 -14.16 -11.17
N ILE A 149 -23.56 -13.42 -10.43
CA ILE A 149 -22.12 -13.66 -10.38
C ILE A 149 -21.82 -14.96 -9.62
N GLU A 150 -22.44 -15.17 -8.46
CA GLU A 150 -22.35 -16.43 -7.70
C GLU A 150 -22.74 -17.63 -8.56
N ALA A 151 -23.92 -17.59 -9.19
CA ALA A 151 -24.39 -18.69 -10.05
C ALA A 151 -23.44 -18.98 -11.22
N ARG A 152 -22.74 -17.97 -11.76
CA ARG A 152 -21.70 -18.14 -12.79
C ARG A 152 -20.41 -18.75 -12.22
N GLN A 153 -20.01 -18.37 -11.01
CA GLN A 153 -18.83 -18.95 -10.37
C GLN A 153 -19.07 -20.41 -9.97
N GLU A 154 -20.26 -20.74 -9.49
CA GLU A 154 -20.63 -22.11 -9.12
C GLU A 154 -20.66 -23.04 -10.34
N ARG A 155 -21.14 -22.55 -11.49
CA ARG A 155 -21.07 -23.28 -12.77
C ARG A 155 -19.65 -23.46 -13.33
N ARG A 156 -18.69 -22.62 -12.93
CA ARG A 156 -17.27 -22.76 -13.33
C ARG A 156 -16.48 -23.70 -12.42
N ARG A 157 -17.02 -24.02 -11.24
CA ARG A 157 -16.40 -24.92 -10.26
C ARG A 157 -16.87 -26.37 -10.39
N ARG A 158 -17.94 -26.61 -11.14
CA ARG A 158 -18.41 -27.94 -11.56
C ARG A 158 -17.87 -28.26 -12.93
#